data_AF-A0A1Q7PFH3-F1
#
_entry.id   AF-A0A1Q7PFH3-F1
#
_cell.length_a   1.000
_cell.length_b   1.000
_cell.length_c   1.000
_cell.angle_alpha   90.00
_cell.angle_beta   90.00
_cell.angle_gamma   90.00
#
_symmetry.space_group_name_H-M   'P 1'
#
loop_
_entity.id
_entity.type
_entity.pdbx_description
1 polymer ?
#
loop_
_entity_poly.entity_id
_entity_poly.type
_entity_poly.pdbx_seq_one_letter_code
_entity_poly.pdbx_strand_id
1 'polypeptide(L)'
;MKLYVLVLALVASAAGPALAGECPLLQAQIDKAVGNRYDASAGNAKILAREAWALHSEGKHAESVAKFDEAAKAVGITLTKKQ
;
A
#
# COMPACT_ATOMS: atom_id res chain seq x y z
N MET A 1 10.80 -37.29 25.38
CA MET A 1 11.11 -36.52 24.15
C MET A 1 9.83 -35.94 23.59
N LYS A 2 9.50 -34.69 23.90
CA LYS A 2 8.38 -33.96 23.26
C LYS A 2 8.98 -33.12 22.15
N LEU A 3 8.69 -33.51 20.92
CA LEU A 3 9.14 -32.86 19.69
C LEU A 3 8.33 -31.58 19.51
N TYR A 4 8.77 -30.48 20.13
CA TYR A 4 8.21 -29.15 19.85
C TYR A 4 8.77 -28.67 18.51
N VAL A 5 8.11 -29.07 17.42
CA VAL A 5 8.32 -28.49 16.10
C VAL A 5 7.80 -27.06 16.15
N LEU A 6 8.70 -26.13 16.45
CA LEU A 6 8.52 -24.70 16.20
C LEU A 6 8.34 -24.53 14.70
N VAL A 7 7.09 -24.45 14.25
CA VAL A 7 6.74 -23.95 12.92
C VAL A 7 7.04 -22.45 12.96
N LEU A 8 8.28 -22.11 12.63
CA LEU A 8 8.66 -20.75 12.29
C LEU A 8 8.00 -20.47 10.93
N ALA A 9 6.82 -19.86 10.97
CA ALA A 9 6.20 -19.31 9.78
C ALA A 9 7.14 -18.23 9.23
N LEU A 10 8.01 -18.61 8.30
CA LEU A 10 8.67 -17.66 7.42
C LEU A 10 7.57 -16.95 6.66
N VAL A 11 7.17 -15.77 7.12
CA VAL A 11 6.57 -14.77 6.26
C VAL A 11 7.69 -14.37 5.30
N ALA A 12 7.84 -15.15 4.23
CA ALA A 12 8.69 -14.80 3.12
C ALA A 12 8.05 -13.56 2.50
N SER A 13 8.47 -12.38 2.95
CA SER A 13 8.17 -11.13 2.30
C SER A 13 8.65 -11.28 0.87
N ALA A 14 7.73 -11.43 -0.07
CA ALA A 14 7.99 -11.43 -1.50
C ALA A 14 8.39 -10.01 -1.95
N ALA A 15 9.41 -9.42 -1.33
CA ALA A 15 10.05 -8.20 -1.75
C ALA A 15 11.05 -8.55 -2.86
N GLY A 16 10.52 -8.97 -4.02
CA GLY A 16 11.33 -9.08 -5.22
C GLY A 16 11.76 -7.68 -5.70
N PRO A 17 12.87 -7.55 -6.45
CA PRO A 17 13.34 -6.28 -7.00
C PRO A 17 12.30 -5.56 -7.89
N ALA A 18 11.25 -6.27 -8.35
CA ALA A 18 10.13 -5.71 -9.11
C ALA A 18 9.28 -4.69 -8.31
N LEU A 19 9.21 -4.79 -6.98
CA LEU A 19 8.42 -3.88 -6.14
C LEU A 19 9.17 -2.59 -5.77
N ALA A 20 10.45 -2.46 -6.14
CA ALA A 20 11.24 -1.28 -5.83
C ALA A 20 10.62 -0.03 -6.47
N GLY A 21 10.04 0.83 -5.64
CA GLY A 21 9.44 2.10 -6.05
C GLY A 21 7.99 2.02 -6.54
N GLU A 22 7.26 0.91 -6.36
CA GLU A 22 5.82 0.87 -6.65
C GLU A 22 5.01 1.67 -5.61
N CYS A 23 5.17 1.41 -4.31
CA CYS A 23 4.41 2.14 -3.28
C CYS A 23 4.62 3.68 -3.35
N PRO A 24 5.86 4.20 -3.54
CA PRO A 24 6.08 5.63 -3.77
C PRO A 24 5.40 6.17 -5.05
N LEU A 25 5.35 5.39 -6.12
CA LEU A 25 4.64 5.77 -7.35
C LEU A 25 3.13 5.88 -7.12
N LEU A 26 2.54 4.93 -6.39
CA LEU A 26 1.11 4.94 -6.07
C LEU A 26 0.75 6.10 -5.14
N GLN A 27 1.57 6.35 -4.11
CA GLN A 27 1.44 7.52 -3.23
C GLN A 27 1.37 8.82 -4.03
N ALA A 28 2.31 9.04 -4.95
CA ALA A 28 2.36 10.23 -5.78
C ALA A 28 1.10 10.40 -6.67
N GLN A 29 0.54 9.29 -7.19
CA GLN A 29 -0.71 9.32 -7.94
C GLN A 29 -1.90 9.75 -7.08
N ILE A 30 -2.00 9.22 -5.85
CA ILE A 30 -3.04 9.64 -4.91
C ILE A 30 -2.87 11.11 -4.56
N ASP A 31 -1.67 11.56 -4.19
CA ASP A 31 -1.40 12.94 -3.81
C ASP A 31 -1.78 13.92 -4.93
N LYS A 32 -1.45 13.59 -6.18
CA LYS A 32 -1.85 14.36 -7.36
C LYS A 32 -3.37 14.42 -7.51
N ALA A 33 -4.07 13.30 -7.31
CA ALA A 33 -5.52 13.23 -7.46
C ALA A 33 -6.28 13.98 -6.36
N VAL A 34 -5.75 14.01 -5.13
CA VAL A 34 -6.40 14.64 -3.97
C VAL A 34 -5.95 16.07 -3.69
N GLY A 35 -4.87 16.55 -4.31
CA GLY A 35 -4.17 17.80 -3.99
C GLY A 35 -5.04 18.92 -3.41
N ASN A 36 -5.62 19.74 -4.30
CA ASN A 36 -6.47 20.87 -3.92
C ASN A 36 -7.95 20.48 -3.74
N ARG A 37 -8.23 19.19 -3.52
CA ARG A 37 -9.59 18.73 -3.20
C ARG A 37 -9.81 18.80 -1.70
N TYR A 38 -10.93 19.42 -1.33
CA TYR A 38 -11.36 19.64 0.05
C TYR A 38 -12.68 18.93 0.36
N ASP A 39 -13.03 17.91 -0.43
CA ASP A 39 -14.22 17.08 -0.25
C ASP A 39 -13.94 15.84 0.63
N ALA A 40 -15.02 15.20 1.11
CA ALA A 40 -14.93 14.03 1.99
C ALA A 40 -14.20 12.85 1.34
N SER A 41 -14.38 12.63 0.03
CA SER A 41 -13.69 11.59 -0.72
C SER A 41 -12.17 11.80 -0.73
N ALA A 42 -11.72 13.04 -0.97
CA ALA A 42 -10.31 13.40 -0.89
C ALA A 42 -9.75 13.25 0.53
N GLY A 43 -10.53 13.59 1.56
CA GLY A 43 -10.19 13.34 2.96
C GLY A 43 -9.98 11.85 3.25
N ASN A 44 -10.92 11.00 2.82
CA ASN A 44 -10.85 9.55 2.98
C ASN A 44 -9.64 8.96 2.25
N ALA A 45 -9.39 9.35 1.00
CA ALA A 45 -8.24 8.88 0.25
C ALA A 45 -6.90 9.29 0.89
N LYS A 46 -6.80 10.49 1.48
CA LYS A 46 -5.62 10.92 2.24
C LYS A 46 -5.39 10.05 3.49
N ILE A 47 -6.45 9.61 4.17
CA ILE A 47 -6.35 8.68 5.32
C ILE A 47 -5.84 7.32 4.84
N LEU A 48 -6.48 6.74 3.82
CA LEU A 48 -6.11 5.44 3.26
C LEU A 48 -4.66 5.44 2.72
N ALA A 49 -4.24 6.52 2.06
CA ALA A 49 -2.86 6.66 1.60
C ALA A 49 -1.84 6.70 2.75
N ARG A 50 -2.16 7.35 3.88
CA ARG A 50 -1.30 7.31 5.07
C ARG A 50 -1.19 5.91 5.66
N GLU A 51 -2.30 5.17 5.72
CA GLU A 51 -2.31 3.77 6.15
C GLU A 51 -1.47 2.90 5.20
N ALA A 52 -1.60 3.10 3.90
CA ALA A 52 -0.79 2.44 2.89
C ALA A 52 0.71 2.76 3.05
N TRP A 53 1.06 4.00 3.37
CA TRP A 53 2.44 4.41 3.60
C TRP A 53 3.03 3.84 4.89
N ALA A 54 2.21 3.68 5.94
CA ALA A 54 2.61 2.98 7.15
C ALA A 54 2.96 1.51 6.86
N LEU A 55 2.10 0.81 6.09
CA LEU A 55 2.37 -0.56 5.63
C LEU A 55 3.65 -0.64 4.79
N HIS A 56 3.90 0.33 3.91
CA HIS A 56 5.16 0.42 3.17
C HIS A 56 6.37 0.53 4.10
N SER A 57 6.29 1.40 5.12
CA SER A 57 7.35 1.62 6.10
C SER A 57 7.63 0.37 6.95
N GLU A 58 6.64 -0.51 7.12
CA GLU A 58 6.76 -1.81 7.77
C GLU A 58 7.26 -2.94 6.82
N GLY A 59 7.51 -2.65 5.54
CA GLY A 59 7.91 -3.64 4.54
C GLY A 59 6.77 -4.51 4.00
N LYS A 60 5.51 -4.21 4.37
CA LYS A 60 4.29 -4.89 3.93
C LYS A 60 3.82 -4.35 2.59
N HIS A 61 4.60 -4.58 1.54
CA HIS A 61 4.39 -3.93 0.24
C HIS A 61 3.10 -4.37 -0.46
N ALA A 62 2.73 -5.65 -0.38
CA ALA A 62 1.49 -6.14 -0.99
C ALA A 62 0.25 -5.50 -0.33
N GLU A 63 0.24 -5.43 1.00
CA GLU A 63 -0.83 -4.77 1.75
C GLU A 63 -0.85 -3.26 1.50
N SER A 64 0.33 -2.62 1.39
CA SER A 64 0.45 -1.21 1.00
C SER A 64 -0.19 -0.94 -0.37
N VAL A 65 0.13 -1.75 -1.39
CA VAL A 65 -0.46 -1.62 -2.74
C VAL A 65 -1.98 -1.81 -2.71
N ALA A 66 -2.47 -2.84 -2.01
CA ALA A 66 -3.91 -3.07 -1.86
C ALA A 66 -4.60 -1.87 -1.19
N LYS A 67 -3.94 -1.25 -0.21
CA LYS A 67 -4.47 -0.08 0.48
C LYS A 67 -4.46 1.18 -0.39
N PHE A 68 -3.46 1.33 -1.26
CA PHE A 68 -3.49 2.36 -2.30
C PHE A 68 -4.63 2.17 -3.30
N ASP A 69 -5.01 0.93 -3.64
CA ASP A 69 -6.20 0.69 -4.47
C ASP A 69 -7.49 1.16 -3.80
N GLU A 70 -7.63 0.97 -2.48
CA GLU A 70 -8.77 1.52 -1.73
C GLU A 70 -8.78 3.06 -1.77
N ALA A 71 -7.62 3.69 -1.59
CA ALA A 71 -7.49 5.14 -1.70
C ALA A 71 -7.91 5.64 -3.09
N ALA A 72 -7.49 4.95 -4.15
CA ALA A 72 -7.82 5.27 -5.53
C ALA A 72 -9.33 5.15 -5.81
N LYS A 73 -9.96 4.08 -5.30
CA LYS A 73 -11.43 3.90 -5.40
C LYS A 73 -12.19 5.03 -4.71
N ALA A 74 -11.73 5.49 -3.55
CA ALA A 74 -12.38 6.56 -2.81
C ALA A 74 -12.45 7.88 -3.61
N VAL A 75 -11.49 8.13 -4.50
CA VAL A 75 -11.42 9.34 -5.35
C VAL A 75 -11.73 9.09 -6.83
N GLY A 76 -12.08 7.86 -7.20
CA GLY A 76 -12.52 7.48 -8.54
C GLY A 76 -11.41 7.49 -9.60
N ILE A 77 -10.18 7.12 -9.24
CA ILE A 77 -9.05 7.03 -10.18
C ILE A 77 -8.59 5.60 -10.38
N THR A 78 -7.95 5.34 -11.52
CA THR A 78 -7.24 4.08 -11.78
C THR A 78 -5.75 4.28 -11.60
N LEU A 79 -5.10 3.44 -10.80
CA LEU A 79 -3.67 3.49 -10.57
C LEU A 79 -2.89 2.80 -11.69
N THR A 80 -1.78 3.41 -12.09
CA THR A 80 -0.75 2.74 -12.89
C THR A 80 0.21 2.01 -11.96
N LYS A 81 0.27 0.68 -12.10
CA LYS A 81 1.12 -0.22 -11.32
C LYS A 81 2.32 -0.67 -12.14
N LYS A 82 3.41 -1.02 -11.47
CA LYS A 82 4.55 -1.66 -12.14
C LYS A 82 4.18 -3.13 -12.40
N GLN A 83 4.33 -3.58 -13.64
CA GLN A 83 4.09 -4.98 -14.03
C GLN A 83 5.32 -5.84 -13.72
#